data_AF-A0A5S3PCX3-F1
#
_entry.id   AF-A0A5S3PCX3-F1
#
_cell.length_a   1.000
_cell.length_b   1.000
_cell.length_c   1.000
_cell.angle_alpha   90.00
_cell.angle_beta   90.00
_cell.angle_gamma   90.00
#
_symmetry.space_group_name_H-M   'P 1'
#
loop_
_entity.id
_entity.type
_entity.pdbx_description
1 polymer ?
#
loop_
_entity_poly.entity_id
_entity_poly.type
_entity_poly.pdbx_seq_one_letter_code
_entity_poly.pdbx_strand_id
1 'polypeptide(L)'
;MLGKTAGGLYWMFRFLERSENTARLLEAGFRMALTRSSDTAAEWESVVTTSGALQGYSAKYDGFTDTQVMDYLLRDIENPSSVMSVTKAARDNARIVRTALTTEVWEAVNDNWMTLRDLLDHPVTQVELPETLAVVRQQSALVRGALYGTMLRNDIYDFARLGTFVERADNTARIIDVKYYTLLPSASAVGSSLDNVQWEMILRSVSAHRSFRWLDEKDMTATAIAEFLIFDKRLPRSLAYSAKQTVENLTYLEQEYGTRHICHDLADALRAKLKTATISTVFDEGLHDFITDFIRDNNALGAQIERDFRFNG
;
A
#
# COMPACT_ATOMS: atom_id res chain seq x y z
N MET A 1 23.90 10.98 -4.60
CA MET A 1 24.15 9.63 -4.06
C MET A 1 23.41 8.59 -4.92
N LEU A 2 24.08 7.55 -5.47
CA LEU A 2 23.45 6.58 -6.37
C LEU A 2 23.77 5.13 -6.00
N GLY A 3 23.09 4.19 -6.66
CA GLY A 3 23.33 2.77 -6.48
C GLY A 3 22.73 2.22 -5.21
N LYS A 4 23.50 1.42 -4.45
CA LYS A 4 23.02 0.71 -3.26
C LYS A 4 22.37 1.59 -2.21
N THR A 5 22.83 2.84 -2.04
CA THR A 5 22.22 3.73 -1.04
C THR A 5 20.83 4.22 -1.47
N ALA A 6 20.67 4.59 -2.75
CA ALA A 6 19.37 4.95 -3.30
C ALA A 6 18.40 3.76 -3.24
N GLY A 7 18.89 2.57 -3.60
CA GLY A 7 18.11 1.34 -3.52
C GLY A 7 17.69 0.97 -2.10
N GLY A 8 18.61 1.11 -1.13
CA GLY A 8 18.31 0.85 0.27
C GLY A 8 17.24 1.80 0.82
N LEU A 9 17.30 3.09 0.51
CA LEU A 9 16.28 4.07 0.92
C LEU A 9 14.92 3.76 0.28
N TYR A 10 14.90 3.54 -1.04
CA TYR A 10 13.69 3.23 -1.78
C TYR A 10 13.00 1.98 -1.23
N TRP A 11 13.73 0.87 -1.12
CA TRP A 11 13.18 -0.39 -0.64
C TRP A 11 12.82 -0.37 0.84
N MET A 12 13.61 0.31 1.69
CA MET A 12 13.26 0.48 3.11
C MET A 12 11.86 1.09 3.26
N PHE A 13 11.59 2.20 2.59
CA PHE A 13 10.28 2.86 2.71
C PHE A 13 9.16 2.14 1.97
N ARG A 14 9.49 1.39 0.92
CA ARG A 14 8.54 0.47 0.26
C ARG A 14 8.08 -0.63 1.23
N PHE A 15 9.01 -1.25 1.96
CA PHE A 15 8.69 -2.28 2.95
C PHE A 15 7.93 -1.75 4.18
N LEU A 16 8.28 -0.55 4.66
CA LEU A 16 7.55 0.08 5.77
C LEU A 16 6.10 0.41 5.39
N GLU A 17 5.87 0.92 4.18
CA GLU A 17 4.51 1.19 3.69
C GLU A 17 3.74 -0.13 3.50
N ARG A 18 4.38 -1.19 3.00
CA ARG A 18 3.78 -2.54 2.89
C ARG A 18 3.35 -3.09 4.24
N SER A 19 4.20 -2.97 5.26
CA SER A 19 3.89 -3.39 6.64
C SER A 19 2.61 -2.74 7.16
N GLU A 20 2.47 -1.43 6.99
CA GLU A 20 1.25 -0.70 7.39
C GLU A 20 0.04 -1.13 6.56
N ASN A 21 0.22 -1.31 5.25
CA ASN A 21 -0.86 -1.70 4.34
C ASN A 21 -1.42 -3.09 4.67
N THR A 22 -0.56 -4.08 4.92
CA THR A 22 -0.96 -5.41 5.38
C THR A 22 -1.75 -5.32 6.67
N ALA A 23 -1.31 -4.49 7.62
CA ALA A 23 -2.02 -4.34 8.88
C ALA A 23 -3.43 -3.73 8.72
N ARG A 24 -3.59 -2.78 7.79
CA ARG A 24 -4.89 -2.17 7.48
C ARG A 24 -5.82 -3.13 6.77
N LEU A 25 -5.28 -3.94 5.85
CA LEU A 25 -6.03 -4.94 5.11
C LEU A 25 -6.53 -6.05 6.04
N LEU A 26 -5.67 -6.56 6.93
CA LEU A 26 -6.04 -7.52 7.96
C LEU A 26 -7.14 -6.96 8.89
N GLU A 27 -7.04 -5.69 9.31
CA GLU A 27 -8.08 -5.08 10.15
C GLU A 27 -9.43 -5.00 9.44
N ALA A 28 -9.43 -4.63 8.15
CA ALA A 28 -10.65 -4.56 7.36
C ALA A 28 -11.28 -5.95 7.19
N GLY A 29 -10.48 -6.96 6.82
CA GLY A 29 -10.93 -8.34 6.69
C GLY A 29 -11.43 -8.96 7.99
N PHE A 30 -10.75 -8.70 9.11
CA PHE A 30 -11.19 -9.16 10.42
C PHE A 30 -12.56 -8.60 10.80
N ARG A 31 -12.78 -7.29 10.58
CA ARG A 31 -14.10 -6.67 10.81
C ARG A 31 -15.18 -7.27 9.88
N MET A 32 -14.83 -7.64 8.66
CA MET A 32 -15.75 -8.33 7.73
C MET A 32 -16.15 -9.69 8.26
N ALA A 33 -15.18 -10.51 8.67
CA ALA A 33 -15.42 -11.84 9.21
C ALA A 33 -16.29 -11.80 10.49
N LEU A 34 -16.16 -10.77 11.33
CA LEU A 34 -17.02 -10.59 12.51
C LEU A 34 -18.46 -10.17 12.16
N THR A 35 -18.66 -9.45 11.06
CA THR A 35 -19.98 -8.94 10.65
C THR A 35 -20.75 -9.93 9.76
N ARG A 36 -20.03 -10.77 8.99
CA ARG A 36 -20.61 -11.75 8.06
C ARG A 36 -20.50 -13.16 8.63
N SER A 37 -21.63 -13.76 8.99
CA SER A 37 -21.69 -15.10 9.58
C SER A 37 -21.69 -16.25 8.57
N SER A 38 -21.92 -16.00 7.27
CA SER A 38 -22.19 -17.08 6.30
C SER A 38 -21.00 -17.56 5.47
N ASP A 39 -19.96 -16.75 5.26
CA ASP A 39 -18.78 -17.14 4.46
C ASP A 39 -17.51 -16.37 4.87
N THR A 40 -16.92 -16.75 6.01
CA THR A 40 -15.69 -16.14 6.54
C THR A 40 -14.46 -16.52 5.71
N ALA A 41 -14.45 -17.68 5.07
CA ALA A 41 -13.33 -18.16 4.27
C ALA A 41 -13.10 -17.28 3.03
N ALA A 42 -14.17 -16.92 2.32
CA ALA A 42 -14.09 -16.01 1.17
C ALA A 42 -13.54 -14.62 1.55
N GLU A 43 -13.84 -14.12 2.75
CA GLU A 43 -13.30 -12.83 3.22
C GLU A 43 -11.80 -12.90 3.48
N TRP A 44 -11.32 -13.99 4.09
CA TRP A 44 -9.89 -14.21 4.30
C TRP A 44 -9.14 -14.50 3.01
N GLU A 45 -9.74 -15.22 2.06
CA GLU A 45 -9.20 -15.37 0.70
C GLU A 45 -9.04 -14.02 0.01
N SER A 46 -10.04 -13.14 0.12
CA SER A 46 -9.97 -11.78 -0.41
C SER A 46 -8.81 -10.99 0.17
N VAL A 47 -8.57 -11.09 1.50
CA VAL A 47 -7.42 -10.46 2.17
C VAL A 47 -6.09 -10.99 1.61
N VAL A 48 -5.92 -12.30 1.51
CA VAL A 48 -4.69 -12.90 1.00
C VAL A 48 -4.47 -12.49 -0.47
N THR A 49 -5.53 -12.47 -1.27
CA THR A 49 -5.48 -12.05 -2.67
C THR A 49 -5.07 -10.58 -2.81
N THR A 50 -5.70 -9.67 -2.06
CA THR A 50 -5.36 -8.23 -2.09
C THR A 50 -3.93 -7.96 -1.63
N SER A 51 -3.40 -8.75 -0.68
CA SER A 51 -2.00 -8.63 -0.25
C SER A 51 -0.98 -9.10 -1.30
N GLY A 52 -1.44 -9.73 -2.40
CA GLY A 52 -0.59 -10.32 -3.43
C GLY A 52 0.07 -11.63 -3.01
N ALA A 53 -0.40 -12.28 -1.95
CA ALA A 53 0.24 -13.44 -1.34
C ALA A 53 -0.44 -14.78 -1.63
N LEU A 54 -1.50 -14.79 -2.46
CA LEU A 54 -2.35 -15.95 -2.75
C LEU A 54 -1.55 -17.17 -3.23
N GLN A 55 -0.68 -17.00 -4.22
CA GLN A 55 0.08 -18.13 -4.77
C GLN A 55 0.96 -18.81 -3.71
N GLY A 56 1.65 -18.02 -2.87
CA GLY A 56 2.50 -18.55 -1.81
C GLY A 56 1.68 -19.20 -0.69
N TYR A 57 0.53 -18.60 -0.33
CA TYR A 57 -0.35 -19.12 0.69
C TYR A 57 -0.95 -20.48 0.28
N SER A 58 -1.51 -20.56 -0.92
CA SER A 58 -2.14 -21.79 -1.45
C SER A 58 -1.13 -22.90 -1.74
N ALA A 59 0.16 -22.61 -1.79
CA ALA A 59 1.21 -23.64 -1.85
C ALA A 59 1.47 -24.30 -0.48
N LYS A 60 1.04 -23.66 0.62
CA LYS A 60 1.30 -24.09 2.00
C LYS A 60 0.06 -24.57 2.75
N TYR A 61 -1.10 -23.98 2.48
CA TYR A 61 -2.34 -24.23 3.21
C TYR A 61 -3.50 -24.59 2.30
N ASP A 62 -4.32 -25.55 2.77
CA ASP A 62 -5.62 -25.86 2.21
C ASP A 62 -6.70 -25.01 2.90
N GLY A 63 -7.32 -24.09 2.16
CA GLY A 63 -8.39 -23.22 2.65
C GLY A 63 -7.91 -21.98 3.41
N PHE A 64 -8.88 -21.13 3.80
CA PHE A 64 -8.62 -19.79 4.34
C PHE A 64 -9.23 -19.62 5.74
N THR A 65 -8.58 -20.20 6.75
CA THR A 65 -8.97 -19.95 8.15
C THR A 65 -8.34 -18.65 8.65
N ASP A 66 -9.00 -17.97 9.59
CA ASP A 66 -8.47 -16.76 10.24
C ASP A 66 -7.05 -16.97 10.78
N THR A 67 -6.84 -18.05 11.51
CA THR A 67 -5.60 -18.34 12.22
C THR A 67 -4.45 -18.56 11.23
N GLN A 68 -4.69 -19.30 10.15
CA GLN A 68 -3.68 -19.49 9.10
C GLN A 68 -3.36 -18.19 8.36
N VAL A 69 -4.38 -17.41 8.00
CA VAL A 69 -4.18 -16.17 7.25
C VAL A 69 -3.50 -15.09 8.09
N MET A 70 -3.91 -14.94 9.35
CA MET A 70 -3.24 -14.02 10.30
C MET A 70 -1.77 -14.40 10.48
N ASP A 71 -1.47 -15.68 10.74
CA ASP A 71 -0.10 -16.14 10.95
C ASP A 71 0.76 -15.96 9.69
N TYR A 72 0.22 -16.31 8.52
CA TYR A 72 0.92 -16.19 7.25
C TYR A 72 1.25 -14.75 6.87
N LEU A 73 0.33 -13.81 7.12
CA LEU A 73 0.52 -12.40 6.78
C LEU A 73 1.30 -11.62 7.84
N LEU A 74 1.27 -12.03 9.10
CA LEU A 74 1.99 -11.34 10.17
C LEU A 74 3.39 -11.90 10.42
N ARG A 75 3.53 -13.23 10.47
CA ARG A 75 4.68 -13.90 11.10
C ARG A 75 5.50 -14.77 10.17
N ASP A 76 4.85 -15.44 9.22
CA ASP A 76 5.50 -16.46 8.42
C ASP A 76 6.69 -15.91 7.61
N ILE A 77 7.89 -16.42 7.91
CA ILE A 77 9.14 -15.97 7.30
C ILE A 77 9.35 -16.55 5.90
N GLU A 78 8.60 -17.58 5.51
CA GLU A 78 8.59 -18.10 4.14
C GLU A 78 7.76 -17.19 3.22
N ASN A 79 6.87 -16.37 3.80
CA ASN A 79 6.21 -15.28 3.10
C ASN A 79 7.13 -14.03 3.13
N PRO A 80 7.77 -13.64 2.00
CA PRO A 80 8.64 -12.47 1.96
C PRO A 80 7.86 -11.15 2.16
N SER A 81 6.54 -11.18 2.05
CA SER A 81 5.65 -10.04 2.23
C SER A 81 4.96 -10.00 3.61
N SER A 82 5.26 -10.95 4.52
CA SER A 82 4.71 -10.90 5.88
C SER A 82 5.24 -9.69 6.64
N VAL A 83 4.47 -9.20 7.63
CA VAL A 83 4.86 -8.04 8.45
C VAL A 83 6.23 -8.25 9.09
N MET A 84 6.53 -9.46 9.59
CA MET A 84 7.85 -9.82 10.11
C MET A 84 8.94 -9.68 9.04
N SER A 85 8.75 -10.30 7.87
CA SER A 85 9.73 -10.31 6.77
C SER A 85 10.03 -8.90 6.25
N VAL A 86 8.99 -8.10 5.98
CA VAL A 86 9.17 -6.75 5.41
C VAL A 86 9.74 -5.77 6.43
N THR A 87 9.36 -5.88 7.71
CA THR A 87 9.95 -5.05 8.78
C THR A 87 11.42 -5.38 8.96
N LYS A 88 11.80 -6.67 8.91
CA LYS A 88 13.20 -7.08 8.92
C LYS A 88 13.97 -6.50 7.73
N ALA A 89 13.42 -6.64 6.52
CA ALA A 89 14.03 -6.12 5.30
C ALA A 89 14.18 -4.59 5.32
N ALA A 90 13.22 -3.87 5.91
CA ALA A 90 13.33 -2.43 6.13
C ALA A 90 14.50 -2.08 7.06
N ARG A 91 14.64 -2.79 8.20
CA ARG A 91 15.78 -2.58 9.13
C ARG A 91 17.11 -2.92 8.48
N ASP A 92 17.19 -3.99 7.71
CA ASP A 92 18.43 -4.38 7.03
C ASP A 92 18.84 -3.33 5.99
N ASN A 93 17.89 -2.76 5.24
CA ASN A 93 18.16 -1.62 4.38
C ASN A 93 18.60 -0.38 5.18
N ALA A 94 17.95 -0.09 6.31
CA ALA A 94 18.36 1.01 7.20
C ALA A 94 19.81 0.88 7.67
N ARG A 95 20.27 -0.36 7.93
CA ARG A 95 21.67 -0.64 8.31
C ARG A 95 22.63 -0.34 7.17
N ILE A 96 22.28 -0.74 5.94
CA ILE A 96 23.08 -0.49 4.74
C ILE A 96 23.23 1.02 4.50
N VAL A 97 22.15 1.78 4.68
CA VAL A 97 22.10 3.22 4.39
C VAL A 97 22.25 4.09 5.65
N ARG A 98 22.80 3.56 6.74
CA ARG A 98 22.85 4.22 8.05
C ARG A 98 23.37 5.65 8.00
N THR A 99 24.39 5.91 7.18
CA THR A 99 25.03 7.22 7.05
C THR A 99 24.16 8.24 6.31
N ALA A 100 23.13 7.79 5.58
CA ALA A 100 22.16 8.63 4.91
C ALA A 100 20.99 9.03 5.83
N LEU A 101 20.79 8.33 6.95
CA LEU A 101 19.65 8.56 7.86
C LEU A 101 20.02 9.50 9.01
N THR A 102 19.08 10.37 9.37
CA THR A 102 19.11 11.04 10.67
C THR A 102 19.04 10.02 11.80
N THR A 103 19.50 10.43 12.99
CA THR A 103 19.44 9.57 14.19
C THR A 103 18.00 9.17 14.50
N GLU A 104 17.06 10.11 14.38
CA GLU A 104 15.65 9.91 14.67
C GLU A 104 14.99 8.89 13.73
N VAL A 105 15.30 8.93 12.42
CA VAL A 105 14.78 7.93 11.47
C VAL A 105 15.39 6.55 11.76
N TRP A 106 16.69 6.51 12.03
CA TRP A 106 17.39 5.27 12.37
C TRP A 106 16.83 4.62 13.64
N GLU A 107 16.63 5.39 14.70
CA GLU A 107 16.06 4.93 15.96
C GLU A 107 14.63 4.45 15.75
N ALA A 108 13.77 5.24 15.08
CA ALA A 108 12.39 4.84 14.81
C ALA A 108 12.29 3.52 14.02
N VAL A 109 13.15 3.28 13.03
CA VAL A 109 13.16 2.01 12.28
C VAL A 109 13.65 0.85 13.15
N ASN A 110 14.64 1.07 14.02
CA ASN A 110 15.09 0.03 14.93
C ASN A 110 14.05 -0.33 15.99
N ASP A 111 13.41 0.67 16.57
CA ASP A 111 12.36 0.50 17.57
C ASP A 111 11.15 -0.20 16.97
N ASN A 112 10.78 0.15 15.73
CA ASN A 112 9.77 -0.56 14.94
C ASN A 112 10.10 -2.06 14.86
N TRP A 113 11.31 -2.42 14.42
CA TRP A 113 11.71 -3.83 14.36
C TRP A 113 11.72 -4.53 15.71
N MET A 114 12.30 -3.92 16.74
CA MET A 114 12.39 -4.58 18.06
C MET A 114 10.99 -4.81 18.62
N THR A 115 10.12 -3.81 18.54
CA THR A 115 8.73 -3.90 18.98
C THR A 115 7.97 -4.98 18.21
N LEU A 116 8.04 -4.97 16.88
CA LEU A 116 7.29 -5.93 16.07
C LEU A 116 7.85 -7.34 16.15
N ARG A 117 9.17 -7.51 16.28
CA ARG A 117 9.78 -8.82 16.53
C ARG A 117 9.24 -9.45 17.81
N ASP A 118 9.22 -8.68 18.90
CA ASP A 118 8.80 -9.18 20.21
C ASP A 118 7.28 -9.42 20.24
N LEU A 119 6.50 -8.52 19.64
CA LEU A 119 5.05 -8.64 19.51
C LEU A 119 4.62 -9.86 18.69
N LEU A 120 5.39 -10.22 17.66
CA LEU A 120 5.06 -11.28 16.71
C LEU A 120 5.86 -12.57 16.94
N ASP A 121 6.50 -12.72 18.10
CA ASP A 121 7.28 -13.93 18.45
C ASP A 121 6.40 -15.18 18.57
N HIS A 122 5.11 -15.00 18.89
CA HIS A 122 4.10 -16.06 19.07
C HIS A 122 2.86 -15.80 18.21
N PRO A 123 2.06 -16.84 17.88
CA PRO A 123 0.86 -16.66 17.07
C PRO A 123 -0.11 -15.68 17.72
N VAL A 124 -0.58 -14.70 16.93
CA VAL A 124 -1.52 -13.67 17.38
C VAL A 124 -2.93 -14.24 17.37
N THR A 125 -3.62 -14.18 18.51
CA THR A 125 -5.02 -14.60 18.60
C THR A 125 -5.97 -13.55 17.99
N GLN A 126 -7.21 -13.96 17.69
CA GLN A 126 -8.24 -13.02 17.22
C GLN A 126 -8.52 -11.88 18.21
N VAL A 127 -8.39 -12.16 19.51
CA VAL A 127 -8.61 -11.16 20.57
C VAL A 127 -7.49 -10.11 20.58
N GLU A 128 -6.25 -10.54 20.36
CA GLU A 128 -5.06 -9.67 20.35
C GLU A 128 -4.86 -8.94 19.02
N LEU A 129 -5.48 -9.42 17.93
CA LEU A 129 -5.27 -8.89 16.58
C LEU A 129 -5.51 -7.37 16.48
N PRO A 130 -6.61 -6.77 16.97
CA PRO A 130 -6.82 -5.34 16.82
C PRO A 130 -5.73 -4.48 17.45
N GLU A 131 -5.24 -4.87 18.63
CA GLU A 131 -4.15 -4.17 19.32
C GLU A 131 -2.82 -4.38 18.60
N THR A 132 -2.54 -5.62 18.18
CA THR A 132 -1.34 -5.95 17.39
C THR A 132 -1.25 -5.09 16.13
N LEU A 133 -2.34 -5.00 15.36
CA LEU A 133 -2.41 -4.20 14.14
C LEU A 133 -2.30 -2.70 14.43
N ALA A 134 -2.80 -2.23 15.58
CA ALA A 134 -2.63 -0.85 16.02
C ALA A 134 -1.16 -0.51 16.29
N VAL A 135 -0.42 -1.42 16.94
CA VAL A 135 1.02 -1.26 17.17
C VAL A 135 1.80 -1.19 15.86
N VAL A 136 1.51 -2.06 14.88
CA VAL A 136 2.13 -2.00 13.53
C VAL A 136 1.93 -0.62 12.90
N ARG A 137 0.71 -0.09 12.92
CA ARG A 137 0.43 1.25 12.36
C ARG A 137 1.10 2.37 13.14
N GLN A 138 1.15 2.28 14.47
CA GLN A 138 1.81 3.27 15.31
C GLN A 138 3.31 3.34 15.00
N GLN A 139 3.97 2.19 14.89
CA GLN A 139 5.39 2.12 14.54
C GLN A 139 5.67 2.67 13.14
N SER A 140 4.83 2.36 12.14
CA SER A 140 4.95 2.96 10.81
C SER A 140 4.71 4.47 10.82
N ALA A 141 3.77 4.96 11.63
CA ALA A 141 3.53 6.39 11.79
C ALA A 141 4.70 7.13 12.46
N LEU A 142 5.37 6.52 13.45
CA LEU A 142 6.57 7.08 14.08
C LEU A 142 7.71 7.24 13.08
N VAL A 143 8.01 6.19 12.30
CA VAL A 143 9.04 6.25 11.25
C VAL A 143 8.72 7.33 10.22
N ARG A 144 7.46 7.41 9.79
CA ARG A 144 6.99 8.48 8.91
C ARG A 144 7.19 9.86 9.54
N GLY A 145 6.80 10.04 10.80
CA GLY A 145 6.98 11.29 11.53
C GLY A 145 8.45 11.72 11.62
N ALA A 146 9.35 10.79 11.93
CA ALA A 146 10.79 11.03 11.97
C ALA A 146 11.34 11.44 10.58
N LEU A 147 10.94 10.73 9.51
CA LEU A 147 11.32 11.07 8.13
C LEU A 147 10.93 12.51 7.79
N TYR A 148 9.66 12.86 8.00
CA TYR A 148 9.16 14.20 7.67
C TYR A 148 9.72 15.28 8.59
N GLY A 149 9.94 14.99 9.86
CA GLY A 149 10.39 15.95 10.85
C GLY A 149 11.86 16.35 10.69
N THR A 150 12.72 15.42 10.27
CA THR A 150 14.17 15.55 10.47
C THR A 150 15.01 15.48 9.19
N MET A 151 14.56 14.74 8.17
CA MET A 151 15.38 14.53 6.97
C MET A 151 15.42 15.79 6.09
N LEU A 152 16.61 16.17 5.60
CA LEU A 152 16.74 17.26 4.63
C LEU A 152 16.01 16.91 3.33
N ARG A 153 15.46 17.92 2.63
CA ARG A 153 14.69 17.72 1.38
C ARG A 153 15.67 17.69 0.21
N ASN A 154 16.33 16.54 0.07
CA ASN A 154 17.33 16.23 -0.94
C ASN A 154 17.04 14.86 -1.56
N ASP A 155 17.94 14.40 -2.43
CA ASP A 155 17.88 13.10 -3.10
C ASP A 155 17.56 11.91 -2.16
N ILE A 156 18.13 11.89 -0.95
CA ILE A 156 17.86 10.85 0.06
C ILE A 156 16.37 10.83 0.43
N TYR A 157 15.80 12.01 0.70
CA TYR A 157 14.38 12.14 1.01
C TYR A 157 13.53 11.79 -0.20
N ASP A 158 13.90 12.21 -1.40
CA ASP A 158 13.14 11.93 -2.61
C ASP A 158 13.08 10.41 -2.91
N PHE A 159 14.18 9.67 -2.75
CA PHE A 159 14.17 8.20 -2.87
C PHE A 159 13.28 7.52 -1.82
N ALA A 160 13.30 7.99 -0.57
CA ALA A 160 12.40 7.52 0.48
C ALA A 160 10.92 7.73 0.13
N ARG A 161 10.60 8.91 -0.42
CA ARG A 161 9.25 9.26 -0.87
C ARG A 161 8.81 8.44 -2.08
N LEU A 162 9.70 8.18 -3.03
CA LEU A 162 9.41 7.31 -4.17
C LEU A 162 9.00 5.90 -3.74
N GLY A 163 9.77 5.27 -2.83
CA GLY A 163 9.43 3.96 -2.29
C GLY A 163 8.05 3.94 -1.63
N THR A 164 7.75 4.98 -0.84
CA THR A 164 6.46 5.15 -0.17
C THR A 164 5.30 5.23 -1.17
N PHE A 165 5.39 6.07 -2.21
CA PHE A 165 4.25 6.32 -3.10
C PHE A 165 4.06 5.25 -4.15
N VAL A 166 5.13 4.61 -4.62
CA VAL A 166 4.99 3.46 -5.53
C VAL A 166 4.28 2.30 -4.83
N GLU A 167 4.62 2.02 -3.57
CA GLU A 167 3.93 0.98 -2.78
C GLU A 167 2.48 1.35 -2.48
N ARG A 168 2.24 2.61 -2.09
CA ARG A 168 0.90 3.08 -1.77
C ARG A 168 -0.04 3.00 -2.97
N ALA A 169 0.45 3.39 -4.16
CA ALA A 169 -0.30 3.29 -5.40
C ALA A 169 -0.65 1.83 -5.73
N ASP A 170 0.33 0.91 -5.64
CA ASP A 170 0.13 -0.52 -5.89
C ASP A 170 -0.92 -1.11 -4.93
N ASN A 171 -0.81 -0.83 -3.63
CA ASN A 171 -1.75 -1.32 -2.63
C ASN A 171 -3.18 -0.80 -2.85
N THR A 172 -3.36 0.50 -3.11
CA THR A 172 -4.69 1.05 -3.40
C THR A 172 -5.28 0.41 -4.65
N ALA A 173 -4.48 0.22 -5.71
CA ALA A 173 -4.95 -0.42 -6.93
C ALA A 173 -5.40 -1.87 -6.67
N ARG A 174 -4.64 -2.67 -5.93
CA ARG A 174 -5.02 -4.05 -5.55
C ARG A 174 -6.30 -4.13 -4.71
N ILE A 175 -6.52 -3.17 -3.82
CA ILE A 175 -7.75 -3.09 -3.03
C ILE A 175 -8.96 -2.85 -3.95
N ILE A 176 -8.83 -1.93 -4.91
CA ILE A 176 -9.89 -1.66 -5.89
C ILE A 176 -10.13 -2.91 -6.76
N ASP A 177 -9.06 -3.55 -7.22
CA ASP A 177 -9.11 -4.70 -8.13
C ASP A 177 -9.85 -5.90 -7.53
N VAL A 178 -9.47 -6.32 -6.33
CA VAL A 178 -10.09 -7.47 -5.66
C VAL A 178 -11.56 -7.20 -5.30
N LYS A 179 -11.91 -5.93 -5.06
CA LYS A 179 -13.30 -5.53 -4.80
C LYS A 179 -14.00 -5.01 -6.06
N TYR A 180 -13.48 -5.30 -7.25
CA TYR A 180 -14.06 -4.88 -8.54
C TYR A 180 -15.54 -5.23 -8.66
N TYR A 181 -15.93 -6.47 -8.32
CA TYR A 181 -17.33 -6.88 -8.41
C TYR A 181 -18.25 -6.14 -7.41
N THR A 182 -17.73 -5.73 -6.25
CA THR A 182 -18.41 -4.83 -5.30
C THR A 182 -18.51 -3.39 -5.83
N LEU A 183 -17.60 -3.01 -6.72
CA LEU A 183 -17.50 -1.67 -7.28
C LEU A 183 -18.20 -1.53 -8.65
N LEU A 184 -18.74 -2.60 -9.23
CA LEU A 184 -19.54 -2.54 -10.45
C LEU A 184 -21.00 -2.16 -10.16
N PRO A 185 -21.59 -1.24 -10.94
CA PRO A 185 -23.02 -0.97 -10.88
C PRO A 185 -23.79 -2.15 -11.49
N SER A 186 -24.21 -3.11 -10.68
CA SER A 186 -25.23 -4.08 -11.09
C SER A 186 -26.62 -3.50 -10.80
N ALA A 187 -27.49 -3.46 -11.82
CA ALA A 187 -28.85 -2.89 -11.71
C ALA A 187 -29.73 -3.57 -10.62
N SER A 188 -29.31 -4.71 -10.09
CA SER A 188 -30.02 -5.48 -9.07
C SER A 188 -29.54 -5.26 -7.63
N ALA A 189 -28.45 -4.53 -7.40
CA ALA A 189 -27.84 -4.41 -6.07
C ALA A 189 -27.39 -2.98 -5.67
N VAL A 190 -27.72 -1.93 -6.43
CA VAL A 190 -27.39 -0.56 -6.01
C VAL A 190 -28.24 -0.16 -4.81
N GLY A 191 -27.62 0.00 -3.62
CA GLY A 191 -28.24 0.57 -2.43
C GLY A 191 -28.65 -0.42 -1.33
N SER A 192 -28.16 -1.66 -1.34
CA SER A 192 -28.39 -2.59 -0.22
C SER A 192 -27.54 -2.20 1.01
N SER A 193 -28.03 -2.49 2.22
CA SER A 193 -27.25 -2.27 3.46
C SER A 193 -25.94 -3.08 3.50
N LEU A 194 -25.86 -4.16 2.73
CA LEU A 194 -24.71 -5.04 2.64
C LEU A 194 -23.55 -4.41 1.85
N ASP A 195 -23.85 -3.61 0.82
CA ASP A 195 -22.84 -2.92 0.01
C ASP A 195 -22.20 -1.76 0.77
N ASN A 196 -23.00 -1.04 1.57
CA ASN A 196 -22.53 0.04 2.43
C ASN A 196 -21.40 -0.40 3.38
N VAL A 197 -21.51 -1.61 3.93
CA VAL A 197 -20.48 -2.17 4.84
C VAL A 197 -19.19 -2.48 4.08
N GLN A 198 -19.29 -3.10 2.89
CA GLN A 198 -18.10 -3.40 2.08
C GLN A 198 -17.38 -2.12 1.63
N TRP A 199 -18.13 -1.10 1.24
CA TRP A 199 -17.62 0.22 0.88
C TRP A 199 -16.91 0.92 2.04
N GLU A 200 -17.52 0.92 3.22
CA GLU A 200 -16.89 1.46 4.43
C GLU A 200 -15.56 0.76 4.73
N MET A 201 -15.48 -0.56 4.52
CA MET A 201 -14.26 -1.33 4.76
C MET A 201 -13.16 -1.05 3.74
N ILE A 202 -13.50 -0.93 2.44
CA ILE A 202 -12.57 -0.45 1.41
C ILE A 202 -11.99 0.90 1.87
N LEU A 203 -12.86 1.87 2.17
CA LEU A 203 -12.44 3.20 2.58
C LEU A 203 -11.63 3.19 3.88
N ARG A 204 -11.92 2.31 4.85
CA ARG A 204 -11.13 2.17 6.09
C ARG A 204 -9.75 1.57 5.84
N SER A 205 -9.63 0.58 4.96
CA SER A 205 -8.35 -0.06 4.61
C SER A 205 -7.36 0.96 3.99
N VAL A 206 -7.87 2.01 3.35
CA VAL A 206 -7.08 3.12 2.81
C VAL A 206 -7.21 4.43 3.61
N SER A 207 -7.65 4.39 4.87
CA SER A 207 -7.80 5.58 5.75
C SER A 207 -8.63 6.73 5.15
N ALA A 208 -9.52 6.43 4.21
CA ALA A 208 -10.26 7.38 3.41
C ALA A 208 -11.70 7.60 3.90
N HIS A 209 -12.21 6.76 4.82
CA HIS A 209 -13.62 6.79 5.25
C HIS A 209 -14.11 8.17 5.71
N ARG A 210 -13.39 8.81 6.64
CA ARG A 210 -13.78 10.14 7.13
C ARG A 210 -13.64 11.21 6.03
N SER A 211 -12.60 11.13 5.21
CA SER A 211 -12.39 12.08 4.11
C SER A 211 -13.47 11.98 3.04
N PHE A 212 -13.92 10.76 2.72
CA PHE A 212 -15.03 10.52 1.80
C PHE A 212 -16.34 11.07 2.35
N ARG A 213 -16.68 10.71 3.60
CA ARG A 213 -17.90 11.19 4.29
C ARG A 213 -17.96 12.71 4.46
N TRP A 214 -16.82 13.40 4.40
CA TRP A 214 -16.78 14.86 4.45
C TRP A 214 -17.09 15.52 3.10
N LEU A 215 -16.81 14.82 1.99
CA LEU A 215 -17.03 15.32 0.63
C LEU A 215 -18.39 14.92 0.07
N ASP A 216 -18.94 13.80 0.55
CA ASP A 216 -20.19 13.25 0.07
C ASP A 216 -21.16 13.03 1.25
N GLU A 217 -22.13 13.94 1.39
CA GLU A 217 -23.16 13.88 2.43
C GLU A 217 -24.34 12.97 2.06
N LYS A 218 -24.53 12.61 0.79
CA LYS A 218 -25.83 12.10 0.33
C LYS A 218 -25.85 10.61 0.00
N ASP A 219 -24.90 10.06 -0.76
CA ASP A 219 -24.93 8.63 -1.08
C ASP A 219 -23.54 8.02 -1.28
N MET A 220 -23.17 7.05 -0.42
CA MET A 220 -22.01 6.20 -0.67
C MET A 220 -22.36 5.32 -1.88
N THR A 221 -21.77 5.57 -3.04
CA THR A 221 -21.95 4.71 -4.22
C THR A 221 -20.61 4.11 -4.63
N ALA A 222 -20.66 2.92 -5.24
CA ALA A 222 -19.49 2.27 -5.81
C ALA A 222 -18.71 3.20 -6.76
N THR A 223 -19.42 3.92 -7.63
CA THR A 223 -18.84 4.87 -8.59
C THR A 223 -18.15 6.04 -7.88
N ALA A 224 -18.80 6.65 -6.87
CA ALA A 224 -18.19 7.76 -6.12
C ALA A 224 -16.95 7.32 -5.34
N ILE A 225 -16.96 6.11 -4.78
CA ILE A 225 -15.80 5.55 -4.08
C ILE A 225 -14.66 5.26 -5.04
N ALA A 226 -14.95 4.60 -6.17
CA ALA A 226 -13.95 4.35 -7.20
C ALA A 226 -13.36 5.67 -7.73
N GLU A 227 -14.19 6.67 -8.01
CA GLU A 227 -13.73 8.01 -8.42
C GLU A 227 -12.84 8.65 -7.37
N PHE A 228 -13.22 8.59 -6.09
CA PHE A 228 -12.44 9.15 -4.99
C PHE A 228 -11.08 8.46 -4.83
N LEU A 229 -11.04 7.13 -4.91
CA LEU A 229 -9.80 6.36 -4.75
C LEU A 229 -8.88 6.44 -5.97
N ILE A 230 -9.43 6.64 -7.17
CA ILE A 230 -8.63 6.74 -8.40
C ILE A 230 -8.17 8.18 -8.63
N PHE A 231 -9.09 9.15 -8.59
CA PHE A 231 -8.87 10.48 -9.17
C PHE A 231 -8.70 11.63 -8.18
N ASP A 232 -9.07 11.47 -6.89
CA ASP A 232 -9.03 12.59 -5.95
C ASP A 232 -7.58 13.02 -5.63
N LYS A 233 -7.22 14.25 -6.01
CA LYS A 233 -5.85 14.79 -5.87
C LYS A 233 -5.52 15.31 -4.47
N ARG A 234 -6.42 15.14 -3.50
CA ARG A 234 -6.26 15.55 -2.09
C ARG A 234 -6.08 14.36 -1.18
N LEU A 235 -6.67 13.21 -1.52
CA LEU A 235 -6.54 11.96 -0.76
C LEU A 235 -5.12 11.37 -0.91
N PRO A 236 -4.30 11.29 0.16
CA PRO A 236 -2.91 10.83 0.03
C PRO A 236 -2.72 9.40 -0.49
N ARG A 237 -3.77 8.58 -0.39
CA ARG A 237 -3.81 7.18 -0.82
C ARG A 237 -4.50 6.98 -2.17
N SER A 238 -5.00 8.02 -2.83
CA SER A 238 -5.52 7.85 -4.19
C SER A 238 -4.41 7.57 -5.20
N LEU A 239 -4.79 6.97 -6.33
CA LEU A 239 -3.86 6.71 -7.43
C LEU A 239 -3.32 8.02 -8.01
N ALA A 240 -4.20 9.01 -8.26
CA ALA A 240 -3.83 10.32 -8.77
C ALA A 240 -2.88 11.10 -7.85
N TYR A 241 -3.08 11.06 -6.53
CA TYR A 241 -2.18 11.71 -5.58
C TYR A 241 -0.82 11.03 -5.56
N SER A 242 -0.80 9.70 -5.48
CA SER A 242 0.43 8.92 -5.41
C SER A 242 1.26 9.09 -6.69
N ALA A 243 0.63 9.01 -7.86
CA ALA A 243 1.30 9.24 -9.15
C ALA A 243 1.84 10.68 -9.27
N LYS A 244 1.06 11.69 -8.81
CA LYS A 244 1.54 13.07 -8.75
C LYS A 244 2.82 13.19 -7.91
N GLN A 245 2.82 12.61 -6.72
CA GLN A 245 3.98 12.68 -5.83
C GLN A 245 5.17 11.90 -6.38
N THR A 246 4.97 10.75 -7.03
CA THR A 246 6.04 10.03 -7.72
C THR A 246 6.70 10.91 -8.79
N VAL A 247 5.90 11.57 -9.63
CA VAL A 247 6.43 12.53 -10.64
C VAL A 247 7.18 13.67 -9.97
N GLU A 248 6.64 14.28 -8.91
CA GLU A 248 7.29 15.40 -8.22
C GLU A 248 8.66 15.01 -7.63
N ASN A 249 8.78 13.85 -6.98
CA ASN A 249 10.07 13.39 -6.44
C ASN A 249 11.06 13.01 -7.55
N LEU A 250 10.59 12.42 -8.66
CA LEU A 250 11.45 12.20 -9.83
C LEU A 250 11.93 13.52 -10.44
N THR A 251 11.08 14.55 -10.52
CA THR A 251 11.49 15.88 -10.99
C THR A 251 12.57 16.51 -10.10
N TYR A 252 12.51 16.34 -8.77
CA TYR A 252 13.59 16.80 -7.89
C TYR A 252 14.90 16.07 -8.15
N LEU A 253 14.86 14.75 -8.37
CA LEU A 253 16.04 13.98 -8.76
C LEU A 253 16.59 14.41 -10.14
N GLU A 254 15.72 14.67 -11.12
CA GLU A 254 16.12 15.21 -12.43
C GLU A 254 16.88 16.52 -12.28
N GLN A 255 16.40 17.42 -11.41
CA GLN A 255 17.03 18.72 -11.14
C GLN A 255 18.36 18.57 -10.41
N GLU A 256 18.42 17.72 -9.38
CA GLU A 256 19.63 17.47 -8.58
C GLU A 256 20.76 16.83 -9.41
N TYR A 257 20.42 15.88 -10.29
CA TYR A 257 21.39 15.15 -11.12
C TYR A 257 21.57 15.73 -12.52
N GLY A 258 20.78 16.72 -12.92
CA GLY A 258 20.76 17.31 -14.26
C GLY A 258 20.50 16.29 -15.38
N THR A 259 19.87 15.17 -15.07
CA THR A 259 19.69 14.04 -15.99
C THR A 259 18.27 13.53 -15.94
N ARG A 260 17.61 13.55 -17.10
CA ARG A 260 16.33 12.88 -17.30
C ARG A 260 16.54 11.43 -17.72
N HIS A 261 15.82 10.53 -17.08
CA HIS A 261 15.84 9.09 -17.32
C HIS A 261 14.48 8.58 -17.81
N ILE A 262 14.43 7.34 -18.32
CA ILE A 262 13.20 6.71 -18.84
C ILE A 262 12.11 6.63 -17.76
N CYS A 263 12.48 6.42 -16.49
CA CYS A 263 11.51 6.42 -15.39
C CYS A 263 10.70 7.72 -15.27
N HIS A 264 11.24 8.87 -15.71
CA HIS A 264 10.53 10.15 -15.71
C HIS A 264 9.39 10.12 -16.74
N ASP A 265 9.67 9.63 -17.94
CA ASP A 265 8.68 9.54 -19.02
C ASP A 265 7.58 8.53 -18.67
N LEU A 266 7.92 7.39 -18.04
CA LEU A 266 6.95 6.43 -17.54
C LEU A 266 6.05 7.02 -16.44
N ALA A 267 6.62 7.77 -15.50
CA ALA A 267 5.85 8.42 -14.44
C ALA A 267 4.92 9.51 -14.99
N ASP A 268 5.39 10.30 -15.96
CA ASP A 268 4.57 11.31 -16.64
C ASP A 268 3.42 10.66 -17.44
N ALA A 269 3.69 9.55 -18.15
CA ALA A 269 2.66 8.79 -18.86
C ALA A 269 1.59 8.23 -17.90
N LEU A 270 2.02 7.60 -16.79
CA LEU A 270 1.11 7.09 -15.76
C LEU A 270 0.21 8.20 -15.19
N ARG A 271 0.80 9.35 -14.88
CA ARG A 271 0.07 10.53 -14.38
C ARG A 271 -0.84 11.13 -15.44
N ALA A 272 -0.43 11.13 -16.71
CA ALA A 272 -1.25 11.63 -17.81
C ALA A 272 -2.51 10.77 -17.99
N LYS A 273 -2.39 9.44 -17.98
CA LYS A 273 -3.52 8.50 -18.03
C LYS A 273 -4.57 8.82 -16.96
N LEU A 274 -4.13 9.06 -15.72
CA LEU A 274 -5.01 9.44 -14.61
C LEU A 274 -5.59 10.85 -14.71
N LYS A 275 -4.98 11.77 -15.47
CA LYS A 275 -5.50 13.12 -15.68
C LYS A 275 -6.55 13.18 -16.78
N THR A 276 -6.46 12.31 -17.78
CA THR A 276 -7.32 12.32 -18.95
C THR A 276 -8.52 11.39 -18.80
N ALA A 277 -8.39 10.31 -18.02
CA ALA A 277 -9.49 9.41 -17.73
C ALA A 277 -10.54 10.07 -16.82
N THR A 278 -11.79 9.67 -17.00
CA THR A 278 -12.92 9.99 -16.12
C THR A 278 -13.48 8.71 -15.52
N ILE A 279 -14.29 8.83 -14.47
CA ILE A 279 -14.92 7.64 -13.90
C ILE A 279 -15.84 6.93 -14.92
N SER A 280 -16.56 7.69 -15.76
CA SER A 280 -17.39 7.12 -16.83
C SER A 280 -16.57 6.27 -17.79
N THR A 281 -15.48 6.81 -18.33
CA THR A 281 -14.62 6.09 -19.29
C THR A 281 -13.99 4.84 -18.67
N VAL A 282 -13.63 4.89 -17.38
CA VAL A 282 -13.10 3.72 -16.66
C VAL A 282 -14.15 2.60 -16.55
N PHE A 283 -15.41 2.94 -16.28
CA PHE A 283 -16.48 1.93 -16.24
C PHE A 283 -16.86 1.41 -17.63
N ASP A 284 -16.82 2.28 -18.66
CA ASP A 284 -17.10 1.91 -20.06
C ASP A 284 -16.02 0.97 -20.62
N GLU A 285 -14.75 1.22 -20.32
CA GLU A 285 -13.61 0.37 -20.71
C GLU A 285 -13.47 -0.88 -19.83
N GLY A 286 -13.92 -0.82 -18.58
CA GLY A 286 -13.82 -1.88 -17.59
C GLY A 286 -12.89 -1.50 -16.43
N LEU A 287 -13.45 -1.41 -15.21
CA LEU A 287 -12.68 -1.02 -14.02
C LEU A 287 -11.53 -2.00 -13.71
N HIS A 288 -11.75 -3.32 -13.84
CA HIS A 288 -10.72 -4.33 -13.62
C HIS A 288 -9.54 -4.17 -14.61
N ASP A 289 -9.85 -3.99 -15.90
CA ASP A 289 -8.83 -3.84 -16.94
C ASP A 289 -8.02 -2.55 -16.75
N PHE A 290 -8.70 -1.44 -16.42
CA PHE A 290 -8.04 -0.17 -16.11
C PHE A 290 -7.06 -0.29 -14.92
N ILE A 291 -7.49 -0.96 -13.84
CA ILE A 291 -6.69 -1.13 -12.63
C ILE A 291 -5.55 -2.13 -12.85
N THR A 292 -5.78 -3.22 -13.57
CA THR A 292 -4.75 -4.19 -13.95
C THR A 292 -3.65 -3.53 -14.78
N ASP A 293 -4.04 -2.71 -15.76
CA ASP A 293 -3.10 -1.90 -16.52
C ASP A 293 -2.31 -0.93 -15.62
N PHE A 294 -2.99 -0.24 -14.69
CA PHE A 294 -2.32 0.66 -13.76
C PHE A 294 -1.28 -0.08 -12.90
N ILE A 295 -1.62 -1.27 -12.38
CA ILE A 295 -0.70 -2.11 -11.60
C ILE A 295 0.51 -2.49 -12.44
N ARG A 296 0.30 -2.92 -13.70
CA ARG A 296 1.39 -3.24 -14.62
C ARG A 296 2.31 -2.04 -14.84
N ASP A 297 1.75 -0.88 -15.14
CA ASP A 297 2.50 0.33 -15.46
C ASP A 297 3.25 0.87 -14.22
N ASN A 298 2.65 0.80 -13.02
CA ASN A 298 3.29 1.17 -11.76
C ASN A 298 4.46 0.22 -11.40
N ASN A 299 4.31 -1.08 -11.66
CA ASN A 299 5.39 -2.05 -11.45
C ASN A 299 6.53 -1.88 -12.46
N ALA A 300 6.20 -1.60 -13.73
CA ALA A 300 7.20 -1.26 -14.74
C ALA A 300 7.98 0.02 -14.37
N LEU A 301 7.28 1.05 -13.87
CA LEU A 301 7.91 2.27 -13.36
C LEU A 301 8.86 1.96 -12.19
N GLY A 302 8.39 1.19 -11.19
CA GLY A 302 9.23 0.76 -10.07
C GLY A 302 10.51 0.08 -10.54
N ALA A 303 10.40 -0.93 -11.41
CA ALA A 303 11.55 -1.64 -11.96
C ALA A 303 12.49 -0.73 -12.78
N GLN A 304 11.94 0.27 -13.49
CA GLN A 304 12.74 1.21 -14.27
C GLN A 304 13.50 2.19 -13.38
N ILE A 305 12.92 2.65 -12.26
CA ILE A 305 13.63 3.46 -11.25
C ILE A 305 14.86 2.70 -10.74
N GLU A 306 14.73 1.41 -10.43
CA GLU A 306 15.86 0.61 -9.94
C GLU A 306 17.01 0.51 -10.95
N ARG A 307 16.66 0.41 -12.25
CA ARG A 307 17.62 0.35 -13.35
C ARG A 307 18.32 1.69 -13.56
N ASP A 308 17.54 2.77 -13.70
CA ASP A 308 18.05 4.10 -14.04
C ASP A 308 18.98 4.64 -12.95
N PHE A 309 18.64 4.40 -11.67
CA PHE A 309 19.45 4.79 -10.52
C PHE A 309 20.41 3.70 -9.99
N ARG A 310 20.51 2.58 -10.72
CA ARG A 310 21.51 1.49 -10.54
C ARG A 310 21.51 0.81 -9.17
N PHE A 311 20.35 0.53 -8.59
CA PHE A 311 20.25 0.03 -7.20
C PHE A 311 21.12 -1.21 -6.89
N ASN A 312 21.33 -2.07 -7.88
CA ASN A 312 22.10 -3.32 -7.76
C ASN A 312 23.54 -3.23 -8.29
N GLY A 313 24.00 -2.04 -8.66
CA GLY A 313 25.34 -1.78 -9.20
C GLY A 313 26.44 -1.57 -8.16
#